data_AF-A0A1A9HRB0-F1
#
_entry.id   AF-A0A1A9HRB0-F1
#
_cell.length_a   1.000
_cell.length_b   1.000
_cell.length_c   1.000
_cell.angle_alpha   90.00
_cell.angle_beta   90.00
_cell.angle_gamma   90.00
#
_symmetry.space_group_name_H-M   'P 1'
#
loop_
_entity.id
_entity.type
_entity.pdbx_description
1 polymer ?
#
loop_
_entity_poly.entity_id
_entity_poly.type
_entity_poly.pdbx_seq_one_letter_code
_entity_poly.pdbx_strand_id
1 'polypeptide(L)'
;MFPDKIRRFISKLVQRTEAGEIPWEYDLFEAVAWKEKDFAVSLDYSFNGREDCGVFRFVYRDAQGSEFEFYTNSDSADYPLTKHLFDSAQATKMELPF
;
A
#
# COMPACT_ATOMS: atom_id res chain seq x y z
N MET A 1 -2.46 7.10 13.83
CA MET A 1 -1.57 7.81 12.88
C MET A 1 -0.31 6.98 12.68
N PHE A 2 0.16 6.89 11.44
CA PHE A 2 1.41 6.21 11.12
C PHE A 2 2.62 6.92 11.71
N PRO A 3 3.64 6.17 12.16
CA PRO A 3 4.94 6.73 12.48
C PRO A 3 5.56 7.45 11.27
N ASP A 4 6.29 8.54 11.50
CA ASP A 4 6.88 9.35 10.42
C ASP A 4 7.78 8.55 9.47
N LYS A 5 8.48 7.53 10.00
CA LYS A 5 9.30 6.62 9.18
C LYS A 5 8.46 5.92 8.11
N ILE A 6 7.27 5.45 8.47
CA ILE A 6 6.34 4.75 7.58
C ILE A 6 5.69 5.74 6.61
N ARG A 7 5.26 6.91 7.08
CA ARG A 7 4.68 7.94 6.20
C ARG A 7 5.65 8.32 5.08
N ARG A 8 6.91 8.59 5.41
CA ARG A 8 7.96 8.90 4.41
C ARG A 8 8.22 7.74 3.46
N PHE A 9 8.18 6.51 3.96
CA PHE A 9 8.36 5.32 3.14
C PHE A 9 7.23 5.14 2.14
N ILE A 10 5.97 5.23 2.58
CA ILE A 10 4.79 5.14 1.70
C ILE A 10 4.82 6.26 0.65
N SER A 11 5.15 7.50 1.02
CA SER A 11 5.27 8.59 0.04
C SER A 11 6.33 8.30 -1.04
N LYS A 12 7.46 7.67 -0.69
CA LYS A 12 8.46 7.25 -1.68
C LYS A 12 7.97 6.08 -2.54
N LEU A 13 7.25 5.13 -1.94
CA LEU A 13 6.65 4.01 -2.69
C LEU A 13 5.66 4.53 -3.73
N VAL A 14 4.84 5.54 -3.40
CA VAL A 14 3.93 6.19 -4.36
C VAL A 14 4.73 6.73 -5.55
N GLN A 15 5.74 7.58 -5.29
CA GLN A 15 6.55 8.19 -6.36
C GLN A 15 7.19 7.15 -7.28
N ARG A 16 7.78 6.10 -6.71
CA ARG A 16 8.43 5.03 -7.48
C ARG A 16 7.42 4.15 -8.23
N THR A 17 6.23 3.92 -7.66
CA THR A 17 5.14 3.18 -8.31
C THR A 17 4.63 3.95 -9.53
N GLU A 18 4.39 5.25 -9.40
CA GLU A 18 3.94 6.12 -10.49
C GLU A 18 5.00 6.28 -11.59
N ALA A 19 6.28 6.21 -11.22
CA ALA A 19 7.39 6.17 -12.19
C ALA A 19 7.54 4.80 -12.90
N GLY A 20 6.74 3.79 -12.54
CA GLY A 20 6.82 2.44 -13.11
C GLY A 20 8.02 1.61 -12.62
N GLU A 21 8.70 2.05 -11.55
CA GLU A 21 9.89 1.36 -11.02
C GLU A 21 9.55 0.16 -10.13
N ILE A 22 8.33 0.12 -9.59
CA ILE A 22 7.88 -0.92 -8.68
C ILE A 22 6.86 -1.81 -9.38
N PRO A 23 7.18 -3.10 -9.61
CA PRO A 23 6.21 -4.05 -10.10
C PRO A 23 5.24 -4.45 -8.98
N TRP A 24 3.95 -4.26 -9.23
CA TRP A 24 2.88 -4.75 -8.36
C TRP A 24 2.25 -6.01 -8.94
N GLU A 25 1.95 -6.97 -8.07
CA GLU A 25 1.00 -8.05 -8.31
C GLU A 25 -0.31 -7.68 -7.59
N TYR A 26 -1.43 -7.96 -8.23
CA TYR A 26 -2.73 -7.51 -7.74
C TYR A 26 -3.72 -8.66 -7.85
N ASP A 27 -4.47 -8.90 -6.77
CA ASP A 27 -5.71 -9.65 -6.79
C ASP A 27 -6.89 -8.73 -6.46
N LEU A 28 -8.14 -9.18 -6.61
CA LEU A 28 -9.33 -8.31 -6.46
C LEU A 28 -9.40 -7.53 -5.13
N PHE A 29 -8.69 -7.94 -4.07
CA PHE A 29 -8.76 -7.35 -2.73
C PHE A 29 -7.40 -6.97 -2.12
N GLU A 30 -6.29 -7.43 -2.69
CA GLU A 30 -4.92 -7.24 -2.20
C GLU A 30 -3.99 -6.70 -3.31
N ALA A 31 -3.24 -5.64 -2.99
CA ALA A 31 -2.10 -5.17 -3.78
C ALA A 31 -0.80 -5.64 -3.11
N VAL A 32 -0.02 -6.48 -3.78
CA VAL A 32 1.30 -6.92 -3.31
C VAL A 32 2.38 -6.29 -4.18
N ALA A 33 3.26 -5.46 -3.63
CA ALA A 33 4.46 -5.06 -4.37
C ALA A 33 5.45 -6.20 -4.26
N TRP A 34 5.77 -6.82 -5.39
CA TRP A 34 6.66 -7.96 -5.37
C TRP A 34 8.11 -7.50 -5.19
N LYS A 35 8.62 -7.78 -3.98
CA LYS A 35 9.99 -8.15 -3.63
C LYS A 35 11.10 -7.44 -4.40
N GLU A 36 11.55 -6.29 -3.89
CA GLU A 36 12.98 -5.99 -4.00
C GLU A 36 13.74 -7.06 -3.20
N LYS A 37 14.98 -7.39 -3.57
CA LYS A 37 15.78 -8.45 -2.89
C LYS A 37 15.86 -8.26 -1.35
N ASP A 38 15.59 -7.04 -0.88
CA ASP A 38 15.80 -6.59 0.49
C ASP A 38 14.50 -6.41 1.30
N PHE A 39 13.32 -6.37 0.67
CA PHE A 39 12.03 -6.26 1.37
C PHE A 39 10.83 -6.61 0.47
N ALA A 40 9.69 -6.89 1.09
CA ALA A 40 8.39 -6.99 0.42
C ALA A 40 7.36 -6.08 1.11
N VAL A 41 6.39 -5.58 0.34
CA VAL A 41 5.25 -4.84 0.90
C VAL A 41 3.94 -5.38 0.34
N SER A 42 2.90 -5.42 1.16
CA SER A 42 1.53 -5.62 0.70
C SER A 42 0.60 -4.58 1.30
N LEU A 43 -0.50 -4.35 0.60
CA LEU A 43 -1.51 -3.37 0.95
C LEU A 43 -2.90 -3.94 0.66
N ASP A 44 -3.69 -4.08 1.72
CA ASP A 44 -5.04 -4.62 1.65
C ASP A 44 -6.07 -3.54 1.98
N TYR A 45 -7.21 -3.61 1.30
CA TYR A 45 -8.39 -2.83 1.67
C TYR A 45 -9.47 -3.75 2.26
N SER A 46 -10.09 -3.31 3.35
CA SER A 46 -11.25 -3.96 3.94
C SER A 46 -12.26 -2.95 4.46
N PHE A 47 -13.52 -3.34 4.56
CA PHE A 47 -14.56 -2.53 5.19
C PHE A 47 -14.84 -3.05 6.60
N ASN A 48 -14.66 -2.20 7.61
CA ASN A 48 -15.01 -2.51 8.99
C ASN A 48 -16.49 -2.20 9.23
N GLY A 49 -17.35 -3.21 9.12
CA GLY A 49 -18.79 -3.04 9.32
C GLY A 49 -19.23 -2.67 10.75
N ARG A 50 -18.34 -2.76 11.74
CA ARG A 50 -18.64 -2.31 13.12
C ARG A 50 -18.45 -0.81 13.28
N GLU A 51 -17.43 -0.27 12.63
CA GLU A 51 -17.08 1.16 12.67
C GLU A 51 -17.62 1.92 11.45
N ASP A 52 -18.26 1.21 10.51
CA ASP A 52 -18.80 1.74 9.26
C ASP A 52 -17.76 2.51 8.43
N CYS A 53 -16.52 2.01 8.43
CA CYS A 53 -15.38 2.71 7.86
C CYS A 53 -14.48 1.79 7.01
N GLY A 54 -13.86 2.36 5.98
CA GLY A 54 -12.84 1.67 5.20
C GLY A 54 -11.50 1.63 5.95
N VAL A 55 -10.81 0.49 5.89
CA VAL A 55 -9.54 0.25 6.57
C VAL A 55 -8.52 -0.27 5.56
N PHE A 56 -7.35 0.37 5.54
CA PHE A 56 -6.16 -0.15 4.87
C PHE A 56 -5.23 -0.81 5.87
N ARG A 57 -4.71 -1.98 5.50
CA ARG A 57 -3.60 -2.65 6.16
C ARG A 57 -2.38 -2.61 5.27
N PHE A 58 -1.33 -1.94 5.72
CA PHE A 58 -0.02 -1.92 5.07
C PHE A 58 0.92 -2.87 5.81
N VAL A 59 1.46 -3.85 5.09
CA VAL A 59 2.39 -4.84 5.62
C VAL A 59 3.76 -4.60 5.00
N TYR A 60 4.79 -4.53 5.83
CA TYR A 60 6.19 -4.50 5.42
C TYR A 60 6.89 -5.75 5.96
N ARG A 61 7.58 -6.48 5.07
CA ARG A 61 8.39 -7.65 5.44
C ARG A 61 9.85 -7.38 5.07
N ASP A 62 10.75 -7.46 6.03
CA ASP A 62 12.20 -7.29 5.78
C ASP A 62 12.85 -8.56 5.18
N ALA A 63 14.11 -8.44 4.77
CA ALA A 63 14.90 -9.56 4.25
C ALA A 63 15.08 -10.72 5.23
N GLN A 64 14.97 -10.46 6.55
CA GLN A 64 15.07 -11.47 7.60
C GLN A 64 13.74 -12.20 7.83
N GLY A 65 12.66 -11.77 7.18
CA GLY A 65 11.32 -12.33 7.31
C GLY A 65 10.52 -11.73 8.46
N SER A 66 11.01 -10.68 9.12
CA SER A 66 10.23 -9.97 10.15
C SER A 66 9.11 -9.20 9.47
N GLU A 67 7.92 -9.24 10.07
CA GLU A 67 6.71 -8.62 9.55
C GLU A 67 6.27 -7.47 10.46
N PHE A 68 5.92 -6.35 9.83
CA PHE A 68 5.45 -5.14 10.49
C PHE A 68 4.16 -4.68 9.82
N GLU A 69 3.10 -4.56 10.61
CA GLU A 69 1.78 -4.16 10.12
C GLU A 69 1.40 -2.76 10.60
N PHE A 70 0.78 -1.99 9.71
CA PHE A 70 0.31 -0.64 9.98
C PHE A 70 -1.11 -0.47 9.44
N TYR A 71 -2.01 0.06 10.27
CA TYR A 71 -3.42 0.21 9.93
C TYR A 71 -3.84 1.68 9.89
N THR A 72 -4.66 2.05 8.90
CA THR A 72 -5.28 3.36 8.80
C THR A 72 -6.72 3.22 8.32
N ASN A 73 -7.62 4.10 8.77
CA ASN A 73 -9.04 4.10 8.42
C ASN A 73 -9.49 5.48 7.93
N SER A 74 -10.70 5.58 7.40
CA SER A 74 -11.20 6.83 6.77
C SER A 74 -11.16 8.07 7.67
N ASP A 75 -11.11 7.91 8.98
CA ASP A 75 -11.03 9.02 9.95
C ASP A 75 -9.58 9.48 10.20
N SER A 76 -8.59 8.77 9.66
CA SER A 76 -7.17 9.02 9.86
C SER A 76 -6.57 9.89 8.75
N ALA A 77 -5.73 10.84 9.15
CA ALA A 77 -4.97 11.68 8.21
C ALA A 77 -4.01 10.90 7.28
N ASP A 78 -3.65 9.65 7.63
CA ASP A 78 -2.77 8.80 6.82
C ASP A 78 -3.54 7.98 5.76
N TYR A 79 -4.87 7.97 5.83
CA TYR A 79 -5.73 7.20 4.94
C TYR A 79 -5.64 7.66 3.48
N PRO A 80 -5.69 8.97 3.16
CA PRO A 80 -5.55 9.42 1.78
C PRO A 80 -4.22 8.99 1.15
N LEU A 81 -3.12 9.05 1.90
CA LEU A 81 -1.80 8.64 1.42
C LEU A 81 -1.76 7.14 1.09
N THR A 82 -2.34 6.32 1.96
CA THR A 82 -2.37 4.87 1.76
C THR A 82 -3.30 4.48 0.62
N LYS A 83 -4.46 5.13 0.51
CA LYS A 83 -5.37 4.98 -0.61
C LYS A 83 -4.69 5.34 -1.94
N HIS A 84 -3.95 6.44 -1.97
CA HIS A 84 -3.22 6.85 -3.17
C HIS A 84 -2.24 5.76 -3.62
N LEU A 85 -1.45 5.18 -2.70
CA LEU A 85 -0.57 4.07 -3.05
C LEU A 85 -1.32 2.88 -3.64
N PHE A 86 -2.47 2.53 -3.06
CA PHE A 86 -3.31 1.44 -3.56
C PHE A 86 -3.83 1.70 -4.98
N ASP A 87 -4.33 2.91 -5.24
CA ASP A 87 -4.82 3.31 -6.56
C ASP A 87 -3.67 3.33 -7.59
N SER A 88 -2.50 3.87 -7.21
CA SER A 88 -1.30 3.86 -8.07
C SER A 88 -0.86 2.44 -8.40
N ALA A 89 -0.87 1.54 -7.41
CA ALA A 89 -0.53 0.13 -7.60
C ALA A 89 -1.49 -0.55 -8.60
N GLN A 90 -2.80 -0.35 -8.46
CA GLN A 90 -3.80 -0.86 -9.41
C GLN A 90 -3.57 -0.32 -10.84
N ALA A 91 -3.27 0.97 -10.94
CA ALA A 91 -3.05 1.62 -12.23
C ALA A 91 -1.86 1.03 -13.01
N THR A 92 -0.87 0.44 -12.33
CA THR A 92 0.29 -0.18 -13.01
C THR A 92 -0.06 -1.35 -13.92
N LYS A 93 -1.20 -2.01 -13.71
CA LYS A 93 -1.68 -3.13 -14.54
C LYS A 93 -2.71 -2.71 -15.60
N MET A 94 -3.14 -1.45 -15.57
CA MET A 94 -4.16 -0.94 -16.46
C MET A 94 -3.53 -0.42 -17.75
N GLU A 95 -3.96 -0.95 -18.89
CA GLU A 95 -3.68 -0.36 -20.19
C GLU A 95 -4.83 0.58 -20.56
N LEU A 96 -4.54 1.88 -20.61
CA LEU A 96 -5.49 2.88 -21.08
C LEU A 96 -5.31 3.12 -22.58
N PRO A 97 -6.40 3.23 -23.36
CA PRO A 97 -6.33 3.26 -24.82
C PRO A 97 -5.90 4.61 -25.43
N PHE A 98 -5.62 5.64 -24.64
CA PHE A 98 -5.14 6.96 -25.09
C PHE A 98 -4.42 7.70 -23.97
#